data_AF-A0A968XBW9-F1
#
_entry.id   AF-A0A968XBW9-F1
#
_cell.length_a   1.000
_cell.length_b   1.000
_cell.length_c   1.000
_cell.angle_alpha   90.00
_cell.angle_beta   90.00
_cell.angle_gamma   90.00
#
_symmetry.space_group_name_H-M   'P 1'
#
loop_
_entity.id
_entity.type
_entity.pdbx_description
1 polymer ?
#
loop_
_entity_poly.entity_id
_entity_poly.type
_entity_poly.pdbx_seq_one_letter_code
_entity_poly.pdbx_strand_id
1 'polypeptide(L)'
;MLNTPNAVQKPDFNGDGKTDLFWRSPVTNQTAVWLMDGTQLLQGSFLADVPVTNGWDDPAFGDFNGDGKTDLFWRNSLTGENAIWLMEGVRLLEGQFIEPVKQGGTALLGDFNNDQKTDILWHIPAEGLVSIWEIDGTTVAETLLLQPLGELWTAKLGDLMAIARRICCGAIAAMGRRWFGF
;
A
#
# COMPACT_ATOMS: atom_id res chain seq x y z
N MET A 1 11.93 15.99 -4.79
CA MET A 1 12.55 14.97 -5.66
C MET A 1 11.40 14.22 -6.32
N LEU A 2 11.47 13.93 -7.62
CA LEU A 2 10.35 13.36 -8.38
C LEU A 2 10.24 11.85 -8.07
N ASN A 3 9.22 11.44 -7.30
CA ASN A 3 8.87 10.04 -7.13
C ASN A 3 8.39 9.48 -8.48
N THR A 4 9.23 8.66 -9.10
CA THR A 4 8.84 7.88 -10.28
C THR A 4 7.89 6.77 -9.84
N PRO A 5 6.66 6.70 -10.36
CA PRO A 5 5.64 5.77 -9.87
C PRO A 5 5.86 4.29 -10.25
N ASN A 6 7.09 3.92 -10.63
CA ASN A 6 7.53 2.55 -10.92
C ASN A 6 8.78 2.13 -10.11
N ALA A 7 9.17 2.90 -9.08
CA ALA A 7 10.18 2.39 -8.16
C ALA A 7 9.55 1.24 -7.38
N VAL A 8 9.93 0.01 -7.71
CA VAL A 8 9.74 -1.13 -6.80
C VAL A 8 10.34 -0.70 -5.47
N GLN A 9 9.49 -0.46 -4.45
CA GLN A 9 10.00 -0.20 -3.11
C GLN A 9 10.83 -1.43 -2.73
N LYS A 10 12.13 -1.19 -2.54
CA LYS A 10 13.04 -2.21 -2.06
C LYS A 10 12.91 -2.21 -0.54
N PRO A 11 12.66 -3.36 0.09
CA PRO A 11 12.51 -3.39 1.53
C PRO A 11 13.81 -2.95 2.22
N ASP A 12 13.66 -2.08 3.21
CA ASP A 12 14.65 -1.59 4.15
C ASP A 12 13.97 -1.62 5.53
N PHE A 13 14.08 -2.75 6.23
CA PHE A 13 13.36 -2.98 7.48
C PHE A 13 14.04 -2.32 8.68
N ASN A 14 15.31 -1.88 8.55
CA ASN A 14 16.07 -1.25 9.63
C ASN A 14 16.31 0.27 9.41
N GLY A 15 15.99 0.80 8.23
CA GLY A 15 16.09 2.22 7.89
C GLY A 15 17.53 2.69 7.63
N ASP A 16 18.44 1.79 7.28
CA ASP A 16 19.86 2.14 7.05
C ASP A 16 20.15 2.57 5.59
N GLY A 17 19.12 2.61 4.74
CA GLY A 17 19.17 2.97 3.34
C GLY A 17 19.64 1.83 2.42
N LYS A 18 19.82 0.61 2.93
CA LYS A 18 20.20 -0.58 2.15
C LYS A 18 19.02 -1.53 2.04
N THR A 19 19.07 -2.34 0.99
CA THR A 19 18.01 -3.31 0.73
C THR A 19 18.21 -4.56 1.58
N ASP A 20 17.21 -4.85 2.40
CA ASP A 20 17.05 -6.06 3.19
C ASP A 20 16.32 -7.16 2.38
N LEU A 21 16.16 -8.35 2.97
CA LEU A 21 15.46 -9.46 2.33
C LEU A 21 14.23 -9.90 3.14
N PHE A 22 13.14 -10.10 2.42
CA PHE A 22 11.93 -10.75 2.92
C PHE A 22 11.80 -12.13 2.28
N TRP A 23 11.51 -13.13 3.09
CA TRP A 23 11.31 -14.52 2.68
C TRP A 23 9.91 -14.95 3.06
N ARG A 24 9.29 -15.74 2.18
CA ARG A 24 8.05 -16.46 2.49
C ARG A 24 8.12 -17.87 1.92
N SER A 25 7.81 -18.86 2.75
CA SER A 25 7.70 -20.24 2.32
C SER A 25 6.38 -20.44 1.57
N PRO A 26 6.39 -20.88 0.30
CA PRO A 26 5.15 -21.14 -0.45
C PRO A 26 4.40 -22.38 0.08
N VAL A 27 5.02 -23.17 0.96
CA VAL A 27 4.45 -24.40 1.52
C VAL A 27 3.89 -24.16 2.92
N THR A 28 4.65 -23.48 3.78
CA THR A 28 4.28 -23.28 5.20
C THR A 28 3.76 -21.88 5.49
N ASN A 29 3.83 -20.94 4.54
CA ASN A 29 3.58 -19.50 4.72
C ASN A 29 4.42 -18.81 5.79
N GLN A 30 5.38 -19.50 6.40
CA GLN A 30 6.32 -18.89 7.33
C GLN A 30 7.09 -17.78 6.62
N THR A 31 7.19 -16.64 7.30
CA THR A 31 7.90 -15.47 6.80
C THR A 31 9.14 -15.21 7.63
N ALA A 32 10.17 -14.66 7.00
CA ALA A 32 11.39 -14.26 7.67
C ALA A 32 11.92 -12.96 7.06
N VAL A 33 12.58 -12.16 7.90
CA VAL A 33 13.27 -10.93 7.49
C VAL A 33 14.75 -11.09 7.79
N TRP A 34 15.58 -10.76 6.81
CA TRP A 34 17.04 -10.72 6.92
C TRP A 34 17.52 -9.29 6.69
N LEU A 35 18.13 -8.71 7.71
CA LEU A 35 18.78 -7.41 7.64
C LEU A 35 20.15 -7.54 6.99
N MET A 36 20.45 -6.68 6.02
CA MET A 36 21.59 -6.81 5.13
C MET A 36 22.48 -5.55 5.15
N ASP A 37 23.79 -5.77 5.10
CA ASP A 37 24.77 -4.74 4.74
C ASP A 37 25.41 -5.12 3.40
N GLY A 38 24.78 -4.68 2.30
CA GLY A 38 25.13 -5.14 0.97
C GLY A 38 24.89 -6.64 0.82
N THR A 39 25.95 -7.43 0.70
CA THR A 39 25.86 -8.90 0.59
C THR A 39 26.04 -9.61 1.94
N GLN A 40 26.28 -8.88 3.02
CA GLN A 40 26.48 -9.45 4.36
C GLN A 40 25.16 -9.53 5.12
N LEU A 41 24.84 -10.70 5.67
CA LEU A 41 23.74 -10.87 6.62
C LEU A 41 24.13 -10.27 7.98
N LEU A 42 23.39 -9.28 8.46
CA LEU A 42 23.55 -8.71 9.79
C LEU A 42 22.74 -9.50 10.83
N GLN A 43 21.48 -9.76 10.52
CA GLN A 43 20.54 -10.47 11.40
C GLN A 43 19.43 -11.12 10.57
N GLY A 44 18.94 -12.28 11.00
CA GLY A 44 17.74 -12.89 10.42
C GLY A 44 16.83 -13.44 11.50
N SER A 45 15.52 -13.30 11.32
CA SER A 45 14.53 -13.94 12.19
C SER A 45 13.30 -14.34 11.39
N PHE A 46 12.65 -15.42 11.82
CA PHE A 46 11.26 -15.66 11.46
C PHE A 46 10.38 -14.61 12.14
N LEU A 47 9.37 -14.12 11.41
CA LEU A 47 8.31 -13.32 12.00
C LEU A 47 7.33 -14.27 12.70
N ALA A 48 6.77 -13.83 13.82
CA ALA A 48 5.80 -14.64 14.58
C ALA A 48 4.58 -15.01 13.72
N ASP A 49 3.94 -16.13 14.03
CA ASP A 49 2.77 -16.65 13.30
C ASP A 49 1.56 -15.72 13.45
N VAL A 50 1.45 -14.71 12.60
CA VAL A 50 0.22 -13.93 12.40
C VAL A 50 -0.67 -14.71 11.43
N PRO A 51 -2.01 -14.68 11.54
CA PRO A 51 -2.95 -15.48 10.75
C PRO A 51 -3.04 -15.17 9.24
N VAL A 52 -1.97 -14.73 8.58
CA VAL A 52 -1.85 -14.74 7.10
C VAL A 52 -1.52 -16.16 6.64
N THR A 53 -2.52 -17.02 6.73
CA THR A 53 -2.42 -18.44 6.37
C THR A 53 -2.65 -18.63 4.87
N ASN A 54 -3.04 -19.84 4.43
CA ASN A 54 -3.31 -20.12 3.03
C ASN A 54 -4.38 -19.16 2.44
N GLY A 55 -4.09 -18.59 1.27
CA GLY A 55 -4.99 -17.72 0.52
C GLY A 55 -4.60 -16.23 0.49
N TRP A 56 -3.61 -15.82 1.29
CA TRP A 56 -3.04 -14.47 1.21
C TRP A 56 -1.99 -14.39 0.10
N ASP A 57 -2.07 -13.32 -0.69
CA ASP A 57 -1.09 -12.97 -1.72
C ASP A 57 0.26 -12.58 -1.10
N ASP A 58 1.30 -12.44 -1.90
CA ASP A 58 2.58 -11.90 -1.42
C ASP A 58 2.40 -10.45 -0.96
N PRO A 59 3.03 -10.07 0.18
CA PRO A 59 2.82 -8.74 0.72
C PRO A 59 3.47 -7.69 -0.16
N ALA A 60 2.86 -6.51 -0.18
CA ALA A 60 3.48 -5.30 -0.70
C ALA A 60 4.24 -4.59 0.42
N PHE A 61 5.30 -3.86 0.05
CA PHE A 61 6.15 -3.10 0.95
C PHE A 61 5.74 -1.62 0.95
N GLY A 62 5.75 -0.99 2.13
CA GLY A 62 5.45 0.43 2.36
C GLY A 62 5.97 0.88 3.70
N ASP A 63 5.99 2.18 3.99
CA ASP A 63 6.18 2.75 5.33
C ASP A 63 4.84 3.34 5.76
N PHE A 64 4.05 2.63 6.58
CA PHE A 64 2.67 3.02 6.91
C PHE A 64 2.59 3.91 8.16
N ASN A 65 3.66 3.96 8.96
CA ASN A 65 3.71 4.75 10.19
C ASN A 65 4.65 5.98 10.10
N GLY A 66 5.43 6.11 9.03
CA GLY A 66 6.34 7.22 8.76
C GLY A 66 7.65 7.15 9.53
N ASP A 67 8.07 5.96 9.98
CA ASP A 67 9.29 5.78 10.77
C ASP A 67 10.56 5.56 9.91
N GLY A 68 10.41 5.54 8.59
CA GLY A 68 11.49 5.34 7.63
C GLY A 68 11.89 3.88 7.44
N LYS A 69 11.14 2.92 7.98
CA LYS A 69 11.36 1.48 7.82
C LYS A 69 10.23 0.85 7.02
N THR A 70 10.53 -0.31 6.46
CA THR A 70 9.56 -1.07 5.67
C THR A 70 8.62 -1.86 6.56
N ASP A 71 7.34 -1.58 6.40
CA ASP A 71 6.18 -2.31 6.86
C ASP A 71 5.60 -3.20 5.74
N LEU A 72 4.58 -4.00 6.06
CA LEU A 72 3.95 -4.94 5.13
C LEU A 72 2.45 -4.70 4.99
N PHE A 73 1.99 -4.63 3.74
CA PHE A 73 0.58 -4.72 3.39
C PHE A 73 0.25 -6.11 2.86
N TRP A 74 -0.65 -6.79 3.55
CA TRP A 74 -1.15 -8.10 3.20
C TRP A 74 -2.53 -7.98 2.56
N ARG A 75 -2.75 -8.77 1.52
CA ARG A 75 -4.05 -8.89 0.87
C ARG A 75 -4.41 -10.35 0.63
N ASN A 76 -5.67 -10.67 0.84
CA ASN A 76 -6.28 -11.90 0.37
C ASN A 76 -7.23 -11.53 -0.77
N SER A 77 -6.78 -11.64 -2.02
CA SER A 77 -7.60 -11.27 -3.18
C SER A 77 -8.85 -12.14 -3.35
N LEU A 78 -8.92 -13.31 -2.71
CA LEU A 78 -10.08 -14.20 -2.75
C LEU A 78 -11.19 -13.75 -1.78
N THR A 79 -10.84 -13.41 -0.54
CA THR A 79 -11.81 -12.98 0.50
C THR A 79 -12.04 -11.46 0.51
N GLY A 80 -11.08 -10.71 -0.03
CA GLY A 80 -11.01 -9.25 0.04
C GLY A 80 -10.41 -8.73 1.35
N GLU A 81 -9.98 -9.60 2.26
CA GLU A 81 -9.35 -9.20 3.53
C GLU A 81 -8.01 -8.52 3.29
N ASN A 82 -7.71 -7.54 4.14
CA ASN A 82 -6.49 -6.75 4.09
C ASN A 82 -5.92 -6.62 5.51
N ALA A 83 -4.60 -6.58 5.64
CA ALA A 83 -3.94 -6.33 6.91
C ALA A 83 -2.66 -5.50 6.72
N ILE A 84 -2.33 -4.69 7.72
CA ILE A 84 -1.07 -3.94 7.79
C ILE A 84 -0.27 -4.45 8.96
N TRP A 85 1.01 -4.73 8.72
CA TRP A 85 1.98 -5.12 9.74
C TRP A 85 3.06 -4.06 9.83
N LEU A 86 3.15 -3.42 11.00
CA LEU A 86 4.22 -2.50 11.34
C LEU A 86 5.44 -3.27 11.81
N MET A 87 6.62 -2.89 11.33
CA MET A 87 7.87 -3.63 11.51
C MET A 87 8.93 -2.81 12.23
N GLU A 88 9.83 -3.49 12.93
CA GLU A 88 11.01 -2.92 13.56
C GLU A 88 12.17 -3.90 13.33
N GLY A 89 12.87 -3.73 12.20
CA GLY A 89 13.85 -4.68 11.73
C GLY A 89 13.24 -6.06 11.55
N VAL A 90 13.74 -7.03 12.33
CA VAL A 90 13.26 -8.43 12.29
C VAL A 90 12.06 -8.71 13.18
N ARG A 91 11.43 -7.69 13.78
CA ARG A 91 10.32 -7.84 14.73
C ARG A 91 9.04 -7.23 14.19
N LEU A 92 7.93 -7.95 14.32
CA LEU A 92 6.59 -7.38 14.16
C LEU A 92 6.26 -6.48 15.37
N LEU A 93 5.99 -5.20 15.14
CA LEU A 93 5.50 -4.27 16.15
C LEU A 93 4.02 -4.49 16.42
N GLU A 94 3.23 -4.46 15.36
CA GLU A 94 1.78 -4.56 15.40
C GLU A 94 1.28 -5.13 14.07
N GLY A 95 0.23 -5.95 14.11
CA GLY A 95 -0.47 -6.42 12.92
C GLY A 95 -1.98 -6.29 13.13
N GLN A 96 -2.65 -5.55 12.24
CA GLN A 96 -4.10 -5.37 12.30
C GLN A 96 -4.74 -5.63 10.94
N PHE A 97 -5.98 -6.13 10.99
CA PHE A 97 -6.86 -6.12 9.84
C PHE A 97 -7.40 -4.72 9.61
N ILE A 98 -7.44 -4.30 8.35
CA ILE A 98 -8.15 -3.09 7.92
C ILE A 98 -9.39 -3.47 7.12
N GLU A 99 -10.15 -2.47 6.69
CA GLU A 99 -11.40 -2.72 5.96
C GLU A 99 -11.18 -3.66 4.75
N PRO A 100 -12.09 -4.64 4.54
CA PRO A 100 -11.98 -5.55 3.41
C PRO A 100 -12.45 -4.88 2.12
N VAL A 101 -11.71 -5.09 1.03
CA VAL A 101 -12.14 -4.70 -0.32
C VAL A 101 -12.55 -5.93 -1.09
N LYS A 102 -13.86 -6.20 -1.03
CA LYS A 102 -14.53 -7.34 -1.68
C LYS A 102 -14.70 -7.08 -3.19
N GLN A 103 -14.95 -8.14 -3.97
CA GLN A 103 -15.22 -8.08 -5.42
C GLN A 103 -14.02 -7.81 -6.36
N GLY A 104 -12.79 -8.10 -5.94
CA GLY A 104 -11.63 -8.00 -6.83
C GLY A 104 -11.25 -6.56 -7.13
N GLY A 105 -10.57 -5.93 -6.19
CA GLY A 105 -9.88 -4.64 -6.37
C GLY A 105 -8.36 -4.82 -6.44
N THR A 106 -7.69 -3.95 -7.19
CA THR A 106 -6.23 -3.82 -7.21
C THR A 106 -5.82 -2.69 -6.29
N ALA A 107 -4.88 -2.96 -5.37
CA ALA A 107 -4.25 -1.96 -4.51
C ALA A 107 -3.01 -1.38 -5.19
N LEU A 108 -2.84 -0.07 -5.10
CA LEU A 108 -1.61 0.65 -5.44
C LEU A 108 -1.16 1.40 -4.19
N LEU A 109 0.09 1.17 -3.78
CA LEU A 109 0.68 1.83 -2.62
C LEU A 109 1.41 3.10 -3.05
N GLY A 110 1.33 4.14 -2.23
CA GLY A 110 2.12 5.36 -2.39
C GLY A 110 1.67 6.46 -1.43
N ASP A 111 2.52 7.44 -1.18
CA ASP A 111 2.16 8.63 -0.41
C ASP A 111 1.29 9.55 -1.29
N PHE A 112 -0.01 9.58 -1.04
CA PHE A 112 -0.96 10.36 -1.85
C PHE A 112 -1.23 11.73 -1.23
N ASN A 113 -1.17 11.89 0.08
CA ASN A 113 -1.43 13.15 0.78
C ASN A 113 -0.16 13.95 1.16
N ASN A 114 1.03 13.43 0.85
CA ASN A 114 2.34 13.99 1.17
C ASN A 114 2.59 14.09 2.69
N ASP A 115 2.10 13.12 3.48
CA ASP A 115 2.37 13.01 4.91
C ASP A 115 3.59 12.14 5.26
N GLN A 116 4.26 11.60 4.22
CA GLN A 116 5.39 10.67 4.30
C GLN A 116 5.04 9.28 4.81
N LYS A 117 3.75 8.93 4.87
CA LYS A 117 3.27 7.57 5.09
C LYS A 117 2.74 7.01 3.78
N THR A 118 2.66 5.70 3.73
CA THR A 118 2.19 4.97 2.56
C THR A 118 0.68 4.85 2.63
N ASP A 119 0.00 5.46 1.66
CA ASP A 119 -1.44 5.33 1.48
C ASP A 119 -1.78 4.22 0.48
N ILE A 120 -3.08 3.89 0.38
CA ILE A 120 -3.58 2.84 -0.52
C ILE A 120 -4.60 3.41 -1.49
N LEU A 121 -4.31 3.36 -2.79
CA LEU A 121 -5.30 3.58 -3.84
C LEU A 121 -5.91 2.25 -4.27
N TRP A 122 -7.23 2.15 -4.17
CA TRP A 122 -8.02 1.04 -4.64
C TRP A 122 -8.62 1.35 -6.01
N HIS A 123 -8.47 0.42 -6.94
CA HIS A 123 -9.25 0.39 -8.18
C HIS A 123 -10.11 -0.88 -8.18
N ILE A 124 -11.44 -0.70 -8.22
CA ILE A 124 -12.43 -1.78 -8.18
C ILE A 124 -13.21 -1.76 -9.51
N PRO A 125 -12.76 -2.50 -10.53
CA PRO A 125 -13.34 -2.42 -11.88
C PRO A 125 -14.81 -2.83 -11.93
N ALA A 126 -15.22 -3.80 -11.10
CA ALA A 126 -16.60 -4.29 -11.06
C ALA A 126 -17.61 -3.21 -10.65
N GLU A 127 -17.17 -2.22 -9.87
CA GLU A 127 -18.00 -1.14 -9.36
C GLU A 127 -17.68 0.21 -10.03
N GLY A 128 -16.67 0.26 -10.90
CA GLY A 128 -16.17 1.50 -11.50
C GLY A 128 -15.60 2.48 -10.48
N LEU A 129 -15.21 2.00 -9.29
CA LEU A 129 -14.75 2.83 -8.19
C LEU A 129 -13.24 2.94 -8.18
N VAL A 130 -12.77 4.16 -7.90
CA VAL A 130 -11.39 4.43 -7.50
C VAL A 130 -11.44 5.21 -6.19
N SER A 131 -10.75 4.75 -5.16
CA SER A 131 -10.69 5.43 -3.87
C SER A 131 -9.27 5.45 -3.34
N ILE A 132 -8.94 6.45 -2.54
CA ILE A 132 -7.70 6.52 -1.78
C ILE A 132 -8.04 6.37 -0.30
N TRP A 133 -7.32 5.49 0.37
CA TRP A 133 -7.33 5.32 1.81
C TRP A 133 -6.05 5.95 2.33
N GLU A 134 -6.19 7.05 3.07
CA GLU A 134 -5.08 7.65 3.78
C GLU A 134 -4.82 6.82 5.04
N ILE A 135 -3.58 6.34 5.21
CA ILE A 135 -3.23 5.39 6.26
C ILE A 135 -2.42 6.08 7.37
N ASP A 136 -2.80 5.81 8.61
CA ASP A 136 -1.99 6.16 9.78
C ASP A 136 -1.70 4.91 10.61
N GLY A 137 -0.48 4.38 10.44
CA GLY A 137 -0.03 3.13 11.03
C GLY A 137 -0.86 1.95 10.52
N THR A 138 -1.76 1.44 11.34
CA THR A 138 -2.64 0.33 10.98
C THR A 138 -4.11 0.75 10.80
N THR A 139 -4.37 2.05 10.67
CA THR A 139 -5.74 2.59 10.59
C THR A 139 -5.96 3.33 9.27
N VAL A 140 -7.20 3.25 8.75
CA VAL A 140 -7.64 4.12 7.65
C VAL A 140 -8.07 5.44 8.28
N ALA A 141 -7.23 6.47 8.17
CA ALA A 141 -7.47 7.78 8.74
C ALA A 141 -8.54 8.55 7.95
N GLU A 142 -8.47 8.49 6.63
CA GLU A 142 -9.44 9.11 5.72
C GLU A 142 -9.70 8.22 4.50
N THR A 143 -10.89 8.35 3.91
CA THR A 143 -11.21 7.72 2.62
C THR A 143 -11.71 8.77 1.64
N LEU A 144 -10.98 8.94 0.54
CA LEU A 144 -11.33 9.82 -0.56
C LEU A 144 -11.85 9.00 -1.74
N LEU A 145 -13.13 9.19 -2.10
CA LEU A 145 -13.69 8.62 -3.32
C LEU A 145 -13.36 9.49 -4.53
N LEU A 146 -12.66 8.94 -5.52
CA LEU A 146 -12.44 9.60 -6.80
C LEU A 146 -13.64 9.30 -7.71
N GLN A 147 -14.34 10.33 -8.16
CA GLN A 147 -15.49 10.13 -9.04
C GLN A 147 -15.03 9.54 -10.40
N PRO A 148 -15.75 8.53 -10.94
CA PRO A 148 -15.43 8.00 -12.26
C PRO A 148 -15.53 9.12 -13.30
N LEU A 149 -14.59 9.18 -14.25
CA LEU A 149 -14.52 10.21 -15.29
C LEU A 149 -15.65 10.13 -16.35
N GLY A 150 -16.82 9.58 -16.00
CA GLY A 150 -17.93 9.26 -16.89
C GLY A 150 -17.80 7.87 -17.52
N GLU A 151 -18.93 7.32 -17.98
CA GLU A 151 -19.15 5.92 -18.43
C GLU A 151 -18.30 5.45 -19.64
N LEU A 152 -17.27 6.19 -20.04
CA LEU A 152 -16.43 5.89 -21.21
C LEU A 152 -14.94 5.74 -20.92
N TRP A 153 -14.50 5.80 -19.66
CA TRP A 153 -13.09 5.60 -19.30
C TRP A 153 -12.89 4.28 -18.56
N THR A 154 -12.49 3.24 -19.28
CA THR A 154 -11.73 2.14 -18.67
C THR A 154 -10.31 2.67 -18.45
N ALA A 155 -9.99 3.05 -17.22
CA ALA A 155 -8.65 3.56 -16.89
C ALA A 155 -7.61 2.48 -17.27
N LYS A 156 -6.78 2.77 -18.28
CA LYS A 156 -5.61 1.93 -18.55
C LYS A 156 -4.57 2.25 -17.49
N LEU A 157 -3.67 1.29 -17.20
CA LEU A 157 -2.61 1.44 -16.20
C LEU A 157 -1.80 2.76 -16.35
N GLY A 158 -1.69 3.30 -17.58
CA GLY A 158 -1.06 4.60 -17.85
C GLY A 158 -1.84 5.84 -17.36
N ASP A 159 -3.16 5.77 -17.23
CA ASP A 159 -4.02 6.87 -16.79
C ASP A 159 -3.98 7.04 -15.26
N LEU A 160 -3.79 5.93 -14.52
CA LEU A 160 -3.59 5.93 -13.07
C LEU A 160 -2.35 6.74 -12.66
N MET A 161 -1.31 6.72 -13.49
CA MET A 161 -0.07 7.51 -13.30
C MET A 161 -0.28 9.02 -13.44
N ALA A 162 -1.30 9.45 -14.20
CA ALA A 162 -1.64 10.86 -14.38
C ALA A 162 -2.50 11.40 -13.23
N ILE A 163 -3.29 10.53 -12.58
CA ILE A 163 -4.07 10.86 -11.39
C ILE A 163 -3.15 11.08 -10.18
N ALA A 164 -2.17 10.20 -9.95
CA ALA A 164 -1.18 10.36 -8.87
C ALA A 164 -0.41 11.70 -8.96
N ARG A 165 -0.10 12.18 -10.19
CA ARG A 165 0.57 13.47 -10.41
C ARG A 165 -0.26 14.71 -10.06
N ARG A 166 -1.60 14.61 -10.02
CA ARG A 166 -2.47 15.73 -9.64
C ARG A 166 -2.64 15.88 -8.14
N ILE A 167 -2.51 14.78 -7.40
CA ILE A 167 -2.67 14.75 -5.95
C ILE A 167 -1.39 15.28 -5.26
N CYS A 168 -0.22 14.95 -5.81
CA CYS A 168 1.10 15.44 -5.37
C CYS A 168 1.32 16.98 -5.43
N CYS A 169 0.40 17.77 -6.00
CA CYS A 169 0.55 19.22 -6.18
C CYS A 169 -0.59 20.07 -5.57
N GLY A 170 -1.41 19.54 -4.67
CA GLY A 170 -2.31 20.36 -3.84
C GLY A 170 -3.41 21.12 -4.58
N ALA A 171 -3.84 20.66 -5.76
CA ALA A 171 -4.93 21.27 -6.51
C ALA A 171 -6.28 20.58 -6.26
N ILE A 172 -6.66 20.39 -4.98
CA ILE A 172 -8.07 20.19 -4.62
C ILE A 172 -8.62 21.56 -4.23
N ALA A 173 -8.89 22.38 -5.24
CA ALA A 173 -9.71 23.56 -5.07
C ALA A 173 -10.64 23.71 -6.28
N ALA A 174 -11.94 23.62 -6.00
CA ALA A 174 -13.05 24.10 -6.81
C ALA A 174 -13.38 23.34 -8.12
N MET A 175 -14.06 22.20 -7.99
CA MET A 175 -15.19 21.88 -8.89
C MET A 175 -16.41 21.39 -8.09
N GLY A 176 -16.71 22.08 -7.00
CA GLY A 176 -18.03 22.09 -6.40
C GLY A 176 -18.72 23.41 -6.76
N ARG A 177 -19.87 23.31 -7.45
CA ARG A 177 -20.84 24.37 -7.78
C ARG A 177 -20.66 25.10 -9.12
N ARG A 178 -21.62 24.82 -10.01
CA ARG A 178 -22.32 25.65 -11.02
C ARG A 178 -22.57 24.72 -12.22
N TRP A 179 -23.78 24.49 -12.71
CA TRP A 179 -24.83 25.45 -13.05
C TRP A 179 -26.22 24.78 -13.03
N PHE A 180 -27.22 25.47 -12.47
CA PHE A 180 -28.61 25.41 -12.97
C PHE A 180 -28.71 26.37 -14.16
N GLY A 181 -29.49 26.03 -15.19
CA GLY A 181 -29.84 26.97 -16.24
C GLY A 181 -30.66 26.38 -17.39
N PHE A 182 -31.99 26.52 -17.25
CA PHE A 182 -33.10 26.40 -18.22
C PHE A 182 -33.46 25.02 -18.77
#